data_AF-A0A444I982-F1
#
_entry.id   AF-A0A444I982-F1
#
_cell.length_a   1.000
_cell.length_b   1.000
_cell.length_c   1.000
_cell.angle_alpha   90.00
_cell.angle_beta   90.00
_cell.angle_gamma   90.00
#
_symmetry.space_group_name_H-M   'P 1'
#
loop_
_entity.id
_entity.type
_entity.pdbx_description
1 polymer ?
#
loop_
_entity_poly.entity_id
_entity_poly.type
_entity_poly.pdbx_seq_one_letter_code
_entity_poly.pdbx_strand_id
1 'polypeptide(L)' 'MKLVPFHYAGNNDPIVLINPDHVVAVRAFTSSTHIYVSVLGKDASPSYYPVRETLEEAVSLLTAN' A
#
# COMPACT_ATOMS: atom_id res chain seq x y z
N MET A 1 11.88 -12.10 1.54
CA MET A 1 11.12 -10.84 1.39
C MET A 1 10.34 -10.91 0.09
N LYS A 2 9.01 -10.84 0.16
CA LYS A 2 8.11 -10.80 -1.01
C LYS A 2 7.75 -9.34 -1.24
N LEU A 3 7.87 -8.87 -2.48
CA LEU A 3 7.40 -7.54 -2.88
C LEU A 3 6.14 -7.73 -3.72
N VAL A 4 5.08 -7.01 -3.38
CA VAL A 4 3.78 -7.08 -4.05
C VAL A 4 3.60 -5.80 -4.88
N PRO A 5 3.33 -5.92 -6.19
CA PRO A 5 3.09 -4.75 -7.04
C PRO A 5 1.68 -4.20 -6.88
N PHE A 6 1.57 -2.87 -6.88
CA PHE A 6 0.31 -2.13 -6.88
C PHE A 6 0.36 -0.97 -7.87
N HIS A 7 -0.81 -0.60 -8.40
CA HIS A 7 -0.98 0.55 -9.29
C HIS A 7 -1.14 1.83 -8.48
N TYR A 8 -0.20 2.77 -8.59
CA TYR A 8 -0.26 4.01 -7.83
C TYR A 8 -1.41 4.91 -8.29
N ALA A 9 -2.22 5.41 -7.35
CA ALA A 9 -3.38 6.26 -7.64
C ALA A 9 -3.03 7.73 -7.92
N GLY A 10 -1.80 8.00 -8.39
CA GLY A 10 -1.37 9.31 -8.86
C GLY A 10 -1.33 9.43 -10.38
N ASN A 11 -0.69 10.49 -10.87
CA ASN A 11 -0.51 10.72 -12.30
C ASN A 11 0.40 9.63 -12.91
N ASN A 12 0.07 9.20 -14.14
CA ASN A 12 0.83 8.25 -14.95
C ASN A 12 0.88 6.80 -14.45
N ASP A 13 0.12 6.44 -13.41
CA ASP A 13 -0.09 5.06 -12.94
C ASP A 13 1.20 4.22 -12.77
N PRO A 14 2.24 4.71 -12.06
CA PRO A 14 3.44 3.92 -11.85
C PRO A 14 3.15 2.71 -10.94
N ILE A 15 3.94 1.64 -11.11
CA ILE A 15 3.90 0.48 -10.20
C ILE A 15 4.71 0.80 -8.94
N VAL A 16 4.08 0.64 -7.77
CA VAL A 16 4.76 0.67 -6.47
C VAL A 16 4.88 -0.75 -5.93
N LEU A 17 6.06 -1.07 -5.39
CA LEU A 17 6.35 -2.37 -4.78
C LEU A 17 6.27 -2.23 -3.26
N ILE A 18 5.35 -2.96 -2.64
CA ILE A 18 5.11 -2.91 -1.21
C ILE A 18 5.54 -4.24 -0.57
N ASN A 19 6.27 -4.15 0.55
CA ASN A 19 6.56 -5.30 1.39
C ASN A 19 5.40 -5.52 2.38
N PRO A 20 4.65 -6.64 2.30
CA PRO A 20 3.55 -6.91 3.22
C PRO A 20 3.98 -6.93 4.70
N ASP A 21 5.21 -7.36 4.99
CA ASP A 21 5.73 -7.44 6.36
C ASP A 21 5.83 -6.07 7.05
N HIS A 22 5.83 -4.97 6.27
CA HIS A 22 5.90 -3.60 6.78
C HIS A 22 4.53 -2.91 6.76
N VAL A 23 3.47 -3.54 6.24
CA VAL A 23 2.14 -2.92 6.19
C VAL A 23 1.52 -2.91 7.58
N VAL A 24 1.07 -1.73 8.02
CA VAL A 24 0.43 -1.53 9.33
C VAL A 24 -1.07 -1.32 9.23
N ALA A 25 -1.56 -0.81 8.10
CA ALA A 25 -2.99 -0.60 7.85
C ALA A 25 -3.28 -0.47 6.35
N VAL A 26 -4.52 -0.78 5.96
CA VAL A 26 -5.06 -0.49 4.63
C VAL A 26 -6.41 0.21 4.81
N ARG A 27 -6.66 1.29 4.07
CA ARG A 27 -7.87 2.09 4.22
C ARG A 27 -8.42 2.55 2.88
N ALA A 28 -9.71 2.33 2.65
CA ALA A 28 -10.42 2.85 1.50
C ALA A 28 -10.69 4.37 1.62
N PHE A 29 -10.56 5.08 0.51
CA PHE A 29 -10.98 6.47 0.29
C PHE A 29 -11.85 6.54 -0.97
N THR A 30 -12.50 7.68 -1.20
CA THR A 30 -13.47 7.87 -2.31
C THR A 30 -12.90 7.54 -3.70
N SER A 31 -11.59 7.71 -3.91
CA SER A 31 -10.95 7.54 -5.23
C SER A 31 -9.70 6.65 -5.21
N SER A 32 -9.34 6.05 -4.07
CA SER A 32 -8.14 5.22 -3.94
C SER A 32 -8.17 4.41 -2.65
N THR A 33 -7.27 3.44 -2.54
CA THR A 33 -6.98 2.71 -1.31
C THR A 33 -5.61 3.14 -0.80
N HIS A 34 -5.49 3.58 0.45
CA HIS A 34 -4.20 3.91 1.04
C HIS A 34 -3.62 2.70 1.77
N ILE A 35 -2.39 2.32 1.43
CA ILE A 35 -1.62 1.31 2.15
C ILE A 35 -0.59 2.03 3.03
N TYR A 36 -0.71 1.84 4.34
CA TYR A 36 0.19 2.42 5.33
C TYR A 36 1.30 1.44 5.64
N VAL A 37 2.56 1.88 5.56
CA VAL A 37 3.74 1.07 5.88
C VAL A 37 4.53 1.70 7.01
N SER A 38 5.04 0.86 7.91
CA SER A 38 5.99 1.29 8.93
C SER A 38 7.29 1.72 8.25
N VAL A 39 7.75 2.93 8.56
CA VAL A 39 9.08 3.41 8.16
C VAL A 39 9.91 3.67 9.41
N LEU A 40 11.19 3.35 9.35
CA LEU A 40 12.18 3.79 10.33
C LEU A 40 12.49 5.28 10.09
N GLY A 41 11.51 6.14 10.33
CA GLY A 41 11.61 7.59 10.19
C GLY A 41 11.80 8.28 11.55
N LYS A 42 12.38 9.49 11.53
CA LYS A 42 12.66 10.31 12.73
C LYS A 42 11.43 10.59 13.60
N ASP A 43 10.25 10.65 12.98
CA ASP A 43 8.98 11.00 13.63
C ASP A 43 8.05 9.78 13.87
N ALA A 44 8.52 8.56 13.58
CA ALA A 44 7.81 7.28 13.78
C ALA A 44 6.40 7.16 13.15
N SER A 45 6.00 8.08 12.29
CA SER A 45 4.71 8.03 11.59
C SER A 45 4.79 7.11 10.37
N PRO A 46 3.75 6.27 10.13
CA PRO A 46 3.69 5.46 8.92
C PRO A 46 3.67 6.31 7.65
N SER A 47 4.40 5.89 6.63
CA SER A 47 4.20 6.41 5.27
C SER A 47 2.98 5.76 4.64
N TYR A 48 2.32 6.43 3.69
CA TYR A 48 1.19 5.86 2.97
C TYR A 48 1.38 5.93 1.46
N TYR A 49 0.85 4.92 0.77
CA TYR A 49 0.86 4.77 -0.68
C TYR A 49 -0.59 4.65 -1.17
N PRO A 50 -1.15 5.68 -1.82
CA PRO A 50 -2.43 5.57 -2.49
C PRO A 50 -2.32 4.65 -3.72
N VAL A 51 -3.17 3.65 -3.80
CA VAL A 51 -3.23 2.64 -4.86
C VAL A 51 -4.63 2.56 -5.48
N ARG A 52 -4.71 2.04 -6.70
CA ARG A 52 -5.96 1.94 -7.49
C ARG A 52 -6.77 0.70 -7.15
N GLU A 53 -6.11 -0.34 -6.64
CA GLU A 53 -6.75 -1.55 -6.16
C GLU A 53 -7.81 -1.20 -5.12
N THR A 54 -8.93 -1.91 -5.18
CA THR A 54 -9.96 -1.85 -4.14
C THR A 54 -9.39 -2.33 -2.80
N LEU A 55 -10.10 -2.03 -1.70
CA LEU A 55 -9.67 -2.49 -0.38
C LEU A 55 -9.53 -4.01 -0.33
N GLU A 56 -10.50 -4.71 -0.90
CA GLU A 56 -10.57 -6.17 -0.94
C GLU A 56 -9.42 -6.76 -1.76
N GLU A 57 -9.15 -6.20 -2.93
CA GLU A 57 -8.01 -6.61 -3.77
C GLU A 57 -6.67 -6.34 -3.06
N ALA A 58 -6.51 -5.16 -2.45
CA ALA A 58 -5.29 -4.80 -1.75
C ALA A 58 -5.01 -5.75 -0.58
N VAL A 59 -6.01 -6.05 0.24
CA VAL A 59 -5.87 -7.00 1.36
C VAL A 59 -5.58 -8.41 0.84
N SER A 60 -6.25 -8.85 -0.23
CA SER A 60 -6.01 -10.17 -0.84
C SER A 60 -4.57 -10.31 -1.33
N LEU A 61 -4.05 -9.32 -2.08
CA LEU A 61 -2.68 -9.31 -2.58
C LEU A 61 -1.63 -9.29 -1.47
N LEU A 62 -1.88 -8.55 -0.39
CA LEU A 62 -0.97 -8.46 0.75
C LEU A 62 -0.94 -9.72 1.62
N THR A 63 -2.01 -10.52 1.62
CA THR A 63 -2.16 -11.71 2.48
C THR A 63 -2.03 -13.03 1.73
N ALA A 64 -2.00 -13.00 0.40
CA ALA A 64 -1.71 -14.18 -0.40
C ALA A 64 -0.28 -14.67 -0.09
N ASN A 65 -0.16 -15.85 0.52
CA ASN A 65 1.11 -16.53 0.76
C ASN A 65 1.64 -17.13 -0.54
#